data_AF-A0A851SZ31-F1
#
_entry.id   AF-A0A851SZ31-F1
#
_cell.length_a   1.000
_cell.length_b   1.000
_cell.length_c   1.000
_cell.angle_alpha   90.00
_cell.angle_beta   90.00
_cell.angle_gamma   90.00
#
_symmetry.space_group_name_H-M   'P 1'
#
loop_
_entity.id
_entity.type
_entity.pdbx_description
1 polymer ?
#
loop_
_entity_poly.entity_id
_entity_poly.type
_entity_poly.pdbx_seq_one_letter_code
_entity_poly.pdbx_strand_id
1 'polypeptide(L)'
;DGRTKPVPRKGHVESFEPADNKCLLRATDGKKKISTVVTSPSYSCFQGFSLLLQAYSNLLRANMDGLKKKDKKSKNKKSKATQ
;
A
#
# COMPACT_ATOMS: atom_id res chain seq x y z
N ASP A 1 7.08 11.84 -8.83
CA ASP A 1 8.09 12.91 -8.92
C ASP A 1 9.55 12.46 -9.06
N GLY A 2 10.01 11.35 -8.45
CA GLY A 2 11.36 10.82 -8.76
C GLY A 2 12.55 11.74 -8.41
N ARG A 3 12.31 12.86 -7.72
CA ARG A 3 13.32 13.87 -7.40
C ARG A 3 14.36 13.33 -6.43
N THR A 4 15.62 13.57 -6.74
CA THR A 4 16.78 13.31 -5.87
C THR A 4 17.36 14.58 -5.24
N LYS A 5 16.84 15.75 -5.65
CA LYS A 5 17.28 17.08 -5.19
C LYS A 5 16.10 17.89 -4.64
N PRO A 6 16.35 18.79 -3.67
CA PRO A 6 15.33 19.70 -3.17
C PRO A 6 14.86 20.67 -4.27
N VAL A 7 13.59 21.09 -4.19
CA VAL A 7 13.02 22.07 -5.13
C VAL A 7 13.68 23.43 -4.88
N PRO A 8 14.19 24.13 -5.91
CA PRO A 8 14.78 25.45 -5.76
C PRO A 8 13.80 26.43 -5.09
N ARG A 9 14.33 27.35 -4.28
CA ARG A 9 13.53 28.46 -3.73
C ARG A 9 12.94 29.29 -4.88
N LYS A 10 11.71 29.81 -4.67
CA LYS A 10 10.94 30.59 -5.67
C LYS A 10 11.85 31.60 -6.40
N GLY A 11 12.09 31.39 -7.69
CA GLY A 11 12.97 32.21 -8.53
C GLY A 11 13.68 31.45 -9.63
N HIS A 12 13.85 30.13 -9.50
CA HIS A 12 14.42 29.28 -10.55
C HIS A 12 13.49 28.11 -10.83
N VAL A 13 12.71 28.20 -11.92
CA VAL A 13 11.77 27.16 -12.35
C VAL A 13 12.50 26.26 -13.34
N GLU A 14 13.28 25.30 -12.84
CA GLU A 14 13.55 24.10 -13.66
C GLU A 14 12.26 23.32 -13.70
N SER A 15 11.61 23.30 -14.87
CA SER A 15 10.42 22.49 -15.12
C SER A 15 10.79 21.02 -14.98
N PHE A 16 10.53 20.43 -13.83
CA PHE A 16 10.62 18.99 -13.63
C PHE A 16 9.39 18.35 -14.26
N GLU A 17 9.59 17.69 -15.41
CA GLU A 17 8.58 16.80 -15.96
C GLU A 17 8.24 15.73 -14.90
N PRO A 18 6.99 15.66 -14.41
CA PRO A 18 6.61 14.69 -13.40
C PRO A 18 6.84 13.30 -13.98
N ALA A 19 7.72 12.51 -13.37
CA ALA A 19 7.92 11.13 -13.78
C ALA A 19 6.59 10.37 -13.67
N ASP A 20 5.94 10.16 -14.81
CA ASP A 20 4.58 9.67 -14.90
C ASP A 20 4.40 8.33 -14.16
N ASN A 21 3.34 8.28 -13.35
CA ASN A 21 2.78 7.10 -12.71
C ASN A 21 3.75 6.25 -11.87
N LYS A 22 4.57 6.90 -11.04
CA LYS A 22 5.42 6.23 -10.03
C LYS A 22 4.95 6.48 -8.60
N CYS A 23 4.99 5.44 -7.77
CA CYS A 23 4.68 5.46 -6.35
C CYS A 23 5.93 5.07 -5.53
N LEU A 24 6.20 5.77 -4.42
CA LEU A 24 7.28 5.42 -3.49
C LEU A 24 6.69 4.75 -2.25
N LEU A 25 7.10 3.51 -1.99
CA LEU A 25 6.78 2.77 -0.77
C LEU A 25 7.93 2.88 0.23
N ARG A 26 7.61 3.12 1.50
CA ARG A 26 8.57 3.20 2.61
C ARG A 26 8.05 2.39 3.78
N ALA A 27 8.93 1.64 4.43
CA ALA A 27 8.63 0.94 5.68
C ALA A 27 9.79 1.10 6.67
N THR A 28 9.45 1.18 7.95
CA THR A 28 10.41 1.28 9.04
C THR A 28 9.86 0.63 10.30
N ASP A 29 10.72 -0.03 11.07
CA ASP A 29 10.46 -0.52 12.42
C ASP A 29 10.98 0.48 13.49
N GLY A 30 11.35 1.69 13.08
CA GLY A 30 12.02 2.71 13.90
C GLY A 30 13.55 2.60 13.94
N LYS A 31 14.13 1.45 13.56
CA LYS A 31 15.59 1.21 13.56
C LYS A 31 16.13 1.06 12.13
N LYS A 32 15.54 0.14 11.38
CA LYS A 32 15.81 -0.15 9.98
C LYS A 32 14.81 0.59 9.09
N LYS A 33 15.28 1.03 7.93
CA LYS A 33 14.50 1.75 6.93
C LYS A 33 14.68 1.08 5.58
N ILE A 34 13.57 0.80 4.90
CA ILE A 34 13.55 0.30 3.52
C ILE A 34 12.64 1.17 2.67
N SER A 35 13.00 1.33 1.40
CA SER A 35 12.21 2.09 0.42
C SER A 35 12.31 1.48 -0.95
N THR A 36 11.20 1.45 -1.69
CA THR A 36 11.17 0.99 -3.08
C THR A 36 10.25 1.86 -3.94
N VAL A 37 10.62 2.10 -5.18
CA VAL A 37 9.80 2.85 -6.15
C VAL A 37 9.08 1.85 -7.04
N VAL A 38 7.76 1.91 -7.03
CA VAL A 38 6.87 1.15 -7.89
C VAL A 38 6.48 2.03 -9.08
N THR A 39 6.73 1.56 -10.29
CA THR A 39 6.34 2.26 -11.53
C THR A 39 5.13 1.58 -12.13
N SER A 40 4.19 2.33 -12.72
CA SER A 40 3.09 1.74 -13.50
C SER A 40 3.66 0.88 -14.63
N PRO A 41 3.08 -0.30 -14.87
CA PRO A 41 3.60 -1.21 -15.89
C PRO A 41 3.45 -0.61 -17.29
N SER A 42 4.51 -0.71 -18.09
CA SER A 42 4.39 -0.80 -19.54
C SER A 42 3.96 -2.22 -19.93
N TYR A 43 3.45 -2.42 -21.15
CA TYR A 43 2.93 -3.71 -21.63
C TYR A 43 3.88 -4.91 -21.38
N SER A 44 5.20 -4.71 -21.40
CA SER A 44 6.22 -5.75 -21.20
C SER A 44 6.53 -6.08 -19.73
N CYS A 45 6.22 -5.20 -18.78
CA CYS A 45 6.51 -5.38 -17.36
C CYS A 45 5.28 -5.71 -16.51
N PHE A 46 4.11 -5.91 -17.14
CA PHE A 46 2.84 -6.16 -16.46
C PHE A 46 2.89 -7.39 -15.56
N GLN A 47 3.55 -8.47 -15.98
CA GLN A 47 3.71 -9.67 -15.15
C GLN A 47 4.53 -9.41 -13.89
N GLY A 48 5.62 -8.63 -13.98
CA GLY A 48 6.42 -8.27 -12.81
C GLY A 48 5.64 -7.41 -11.82
N PHE A 49 4.87 -6.43 -12.31
CA PHE A 49 4.05 -5.56 -11.48
C PHE A 49 2.90 -6.32 -10.78
N SER A 50 2.22 -7.22 -11.51
CA SER A 50 1.14 -8.04 -10.96
C SER A 50 1.64 -9.00 -9.87
N LEU A 51 2.78 -9.66 -10.10
CA LEU A 51 3.40 -10.54 -9.09
C LEU A 51 3.86 -9.76 -7.85
N LEU A 52 4.45 -8.57 -8.04
CA LEU A 52 4.83 -7.69 -6.92
C LEU A 52 3.62 -7.30 -6.06
N LEU A 53 2.53 -6.88 -6.71
CA LEU A 53 1.27 -6.53 -6.03
C LEU A 53 0.68 -7.71 -5.26
N GLN A 54 0.68 -8.90 -5.87
CA GLN A 54 0.18 -10.11 -5.22
C GLN A 54 1.04 -10.48 -4.00
N ALA A 55 2.36 -10.50 -4.15
CA ALA A 55 3.29 -10.77 -3.05
C ALA A 55 3.10 -9.75 -1.92
N TYR A 56 2.94 -8.47 -2.25
CA TYR A 56 2.69 -7.40 -1.27
C TYR A 56 1.35 -7.59 -0.54
N SER A 57 0.27 -7.87 -1.27
CA SER A 57 -1.04 -8.15 -0.68
C SER A 57 -1.01 -9.37 0.24
N ASN A 58 -0.35 -10.45 -0.18
CA ASN A 58 -0.22 -11.67 0.61
C ASN A 58 0.61 -11.42 1.87
N LEU A 59 1.72 -10.68 1.77
CA LEU A 59 2.55 -10.28 2.90
C LEU A 59 1.74 -9.51 3.94
N LEU A 60 0.99 -8.49 3.50
CA LEU A 60 0.15 -7.68 4.37
C LEU A 60 -0.94 -8.50 5.06
N ARG A 61 -1.65 -9.34 4.30
CA ARG A 61 -2.74 -10.16 4.81
C ARG A 61 -2.26 -11.22 5.80
N ALA A 62 -1.05 -11.75 5.61
CA ALA A 62 -0.46 -12.74 6.50
C ALA A 62 0.08 -12.14 7.80
N ASN A 63 0.53 -10.87 7.80
CA ASN A 63 1.19 -10.25 8.95
C ASN A 63 0.29 -9.29 9.77
N MET A 64 -0.88 -8.88 9.25
CA MET A 64 -1.84 -8.01 9.96
C MET A 64 -3.05 -8.79 10.48
N ASP A 65 -2.82 -9.88 11.20
CA ASP A 65 -3.84 -10.81 11.70
C ASP A 65 -4.32 -10.50 13.14
N GLY A 66 -3.56 -9.70 13.89
CA GLY A 66 -3.85 -9.35 15.29
C GLY A 66 -5.00 -8.35 15.52
N LEU A 67 -5.87 -8.10 14.54
CA LEU A 67 -7.01 -7.18 14.68
C LEU A 67 -8.20 -7.87 15.37
N LYS A 68 -9.02 -7.08 16.08
CA LYS A 68 -10.27 -7.57 16.66
C LYS A 68 -11.17 -8.12 15.54
N LYS A 69 -11.68 -9.34 15.73
CA LYS A 69 -12.66 -9.94 14.81
C LYS A 69 -13.91 -9.06 14.81
N LYS A 70 -14.49 -8.83 13.64
CA LYS A 70 -15.78 -8.15 13.52
C LYS A 70 -16.80 -8.95 14.33
N ASP A 71 -17.38 -8.32 15.35
CA ASP A 71 -18.48 -8.93 16.10
C ASP A 71 -19.58 -9.31 15.12
N LYS A 72 -19.84 -10.61 14.99
CA LYS A 72 -21.09 -11.07 14.37
C LYS A 72 -22.16 -10.56 15.33
N LYS A 73 -22.83 -9.45 14.99
CA LYS A 73 -24.07 -9.01 15.63
C LYS A 73 -25.05 -10.18 15.47
N SER A 74 -25.07 -11.06 16.46
CA SER A 74 -25.93 -12.21 16.49
C SER A 74 -27.36 -11.67 16.51
N LYS A 75 -28.10 -11.91 15.43
CA LYS A 75 -29.56 -11.85 15.49
C LYS A 75 -29.99 -13.02 16.37
N ASN A 76 -29.92 -12.86 17.69
CA ASN A 76 -30.51 -13.80 18.63
C ASN A 76 -31.64 -13.09 19.40
N LYS A 77 -32.86 -13.30 18.92
CA LYS A 77 -34.18 -13.05 19.54
C LYS A 77 -35.13 -13.96 18.71
N LYS A 78 -35.83 -14.96 19.22
CA LYS A 78 -36.33 -15.26 20.56
C LYS A 78 -36.50 -16.79 20.75
N SER A 79 -36.14 -17.23 21.96
CA SER A 79 -36.70 -18.31 22.81
C SER A 79 -37.54 -19.44 22.18
N LYS A 80 -37.08 -20.69 22.40
CA LYS A 80 -37.97 -21.86 22.58
C LYS A 80 -38.99 -21.57 23.69
N ALA A 81 -40.27 -21.85 23.43
CA ALA A 81 -41.28 -22.06 24.46
C ALA A 81 -41.63 -23.56 24.46
N THR A 82 -41.53 -24.16 25.64
CA THR A 82 -42.05 -25.49 25.99
C THR A 82 -43.55 -25.39 26.23
N GLN A 83 -44.35 -26.26 25.61
CA GLN A 83 -45.37 -27.12 26.23
C GLN A 83 -45.66 -28.30 25.28
#